data_AF-A0A955N6G9-F1
#
_entry.id   AF-A0A955N6G9-F1
#
_cell.length_a   1.000
_cell.length_b   1.000
_cell.length_c   1.000
_cell.angle_alpha   90.00
_cell.angle_beta   90.00
_cell.angle_gamma   90.00
#
_symmetry.space_group_name_H-M   'P 1'
#
loop_
_entity.id
_entity.type
_entity.pdbx_description
1 polymer ?
#
loop_
_entity_poly.entity_id
_entity_poly.type
_entity_poly.pdbx_seq_one_letter_code
_entity_poly.pdbx_strand_id
1 'polypeptide(L)'
;GLGDNIQMYGYFPGGDHVPFFEAGVPTVTVVSSGRHPHFHQPSDTLESIQPANLAIATKFLFSLITLLADQPQTACHPQLTPKDLCPE
;
A
#
# COMPACT_ATOMS: atom_id res chain seq x y z
N GLY A 1 -2.23 16.41 -12.34
CA GLY A 1 -1.34 16.35 -11.16
C GLY A 1 -1.32 14.94 -10.58
N LEU A 2 -0.58 14.68 -9.50
CA LEU A 2 -0.49 13.34 -8.87
C LEU A 2 -1.87 12.77 -8.51
N GLY A 3 -2.80 13.62 -8.04
CA GLY A 3 -4.16 13.22 -7.70
C GLY A 3 -4.98 12.64 -8.86
N ASP A 4 -4.68 13.02 -10.10
CA ASP A 4 -5.41 12.52 -11.28
C ASP A 4 -5.04 11.06 -11.64
N ASN A 5 -3.96 10.54 -11.03
CA ASN A 5 -3.43 9.20 -11.28
C ASN A 5 -3.73 8.21 -10.13
N ILE A 6 -4.52 8.63 -9.13
CA ILE A 6 -4.85 7.80 -7.97
C ILE A 6 -6.32 7.42 -8.05
N GLN A 7 -6.59 6.10 -8.07
CA GLN A 7 -7.92 5.55 -7.94
C GLN A 7 -8.01 4.84 -6.59
N MET A 8 -8.98 5.23 -5.77
CA MET A 8 -9.25 4.59 -4.48
C MET A 8 -10.34 3.53 -4.65
N TYR A 9 -10.04 2.33 -4.19
CA TYR A 9 -10.99 1.22 -4.14
C TYR A 9 -11.19 0.80 -2.68
N GLY A 10 -12.32 0.13 -2.41
CA GLY A 10 -12.53 -0.54 -1.14
C GLY A 10 -11.72 -1.84 -1.07
N TYR A 11 -12.39 -2.96 -0.80
CA TYR A 11 -11.72 -4.25 -0.74
C TYR A 11 -11.18 -4.71 -2.11
N PHE A 12 -9.90 -5.10 -2.15
CA PHE A 12 -9.21 -5.64 -3.32
C PHE A 12 -8.75 -7.08 -3.03
N PRO A 13 -9.42 -8.12 -3.56
CA PRO A 13 -9.08 -9.51 -3.23
C PRO A 13 -7.78 -9.98 -3.90
N GLY A 14 -7.16 -11.01 -3.30
CA GLY A 14 -6.10 -11.80 -3.95
C GLY A 14 -4.66 -11.34 -3.75
N GLY A 15 -4.40 -10.40 -2.83
CA GLY A 15 -3.03 -9.98 -2.48
C GLY A 15 -2.65 -10.30 -1.03
N ASP A 16 -1.37 -10.18 -0.71
CA ASP A 16 -0.80 -10.53 0.61
C ASP A 16 -1.37 -9.72 1.79
N HIS A 17 -1.99 -8.57 1.50
CA HIS A 17 -2.65 -7.73 2.50
C HIS A 17 -3.97 -8.34 3.02
N VAL A 18 -4.58 -9.30 2.31
CA VAL A 18 -5.91 -9.84 2.65
C VAL A 18 -5.95 -10.48 4.05
N PRO A 19 -5.02 -11.38 4.45
CA PRO A 19 -5.05 -11.96 5.80
C PRO A 19 -4.90 -10.92 6.93
N PHE A 20 -4.18 -9.83 6.68
CA PHE A 20 -4.03 -8.72 7.64
C PHE A 20 -5.35 -7.94 7.80
N PHE A 21 -6.00 -7.64 6.67
CA PHE A 21 -7.31 -7.01 6.66
C PHE A 21 -8.36 -7.86 7.40
N GLU A 22 -8.40 -9.16 7.11
CA GLU A 22 -9.31 -10.11 7.75
C GLU A 22 -9.06 -10.26 9.26
N ALA A 23 -7.82 -10.05 9.72
CA ALA A 23 -7.45 -10.01 11.13
C ALA A 23 -7.70 -8.63 11.81
N GLY A 24 -8.27 -7.66 11.10
CA GLY A 24 -8.57 -6.32 11.64
C GLY A 24 -7.38 -5.38 11.71
N VAL A 25 -6.25 -5.71 11.07
CA VAL A 25 -5.12 -4.78 10.90
C VAL A 25 -5.47 -3.77 9.80
N PRO A 26 -5.33 -2.45 10.03
CA PRO A 26 -5.50 -1.47 8.96
C PRO A 26 -4.49 -1.69 7.84
N THR A 27 -4.99 -1.90 6.62
CA THR A 27 -4.16 -2.19 5.45
C THR A 27 -4.44 -1.23 4.31
N VAL A 28 -3.38 -0.86 3.58
CA VAL A 28 -3.46 -0.22 2.27
C VAL A 28 -2.70 -1.08 1.28
N THR A 29 -3.33 -1.44 0.15
CA THR A 29 -2.62 -2.01 -1.00
C THR A 29 -2.57 -1.00 -2.12
N VAL A 30 -1.43 -0.90 -2.80
CA VAL A 30 -1.22 0.02 -3.93
C VAL A 30 -0.85 -0.80 -5.14
N VAL A 31 -1.71 -0.77 -6.15
CA VAL A 31 -1.50 -1.48 -7.42
C VAL A 31 -1.62 -0.49 -8.57
N SER A 32 -0.89 -0.74 -9.66
CA SER A 32 -1.07 0.04 -10.88
C SER A 32 -2.46 -0.22 -11.47
N SER A 33 -3.13 0.85 -11.89
CA SER A 33 -4.44 0.75 -12.56
C SER A 33 -4.29 0.52 -14.07
N GLY A 34 -5.40 0.26 -14.75
CA GLY A 34 -5.42 0.03 -16.20
C GLY A 34 -5.31 -1.44 -16.59
N ARG A 35 -5.08 -1.69 -17.88
CA ARG A 35 -4.95 -3.05 -18.41
C ARG A 35 -3.51 -3.55 -18.21
N HIS A 36 -3.38 -4.75 -17.66
CA HIS A 36 -2.11 -5.47 -17.52
C HIS A 36 -2.10 -6.68 -18.48
N PRO A 37 -1.86 -6.49 -19.79
CA PRO A 37 -1.98 -7.58 -20.79
C PRO A 37 -0.96 -8.71 -20.57
N HIS A 38 0.13 -8.45 -19.87
CA HIS A 38 1.16 -9.43 -19.55
C HIS A 38 0.92 -10.16 -18.23
N PHE A 39 -0.08 -9.74 -17.44
CA PHE A 39 -0.35 -10.31 -16.13
C PHE A 39 -0.67 -11.81 -16.21
N HIS A 40 -0.01 -12.61 -15.36
CA HIS A 40 -0.08 -14.08 -15.37
C HIS A 40 0.34 -14.72 -16.70
N GLN A 41 1.11 -14.03 -17.53
CA GLN A 41 1.64 -14.57 -18.79
C GLN A 41 3.17 -14.66 -18.74
N PRO A 42 3.79 -15.58 -19.51
CA PRO A 42 5.25 -15.64 -19.65
C PRO A 42 5.89 -14.36 -20.22
N SER A 43 5.09 -13.49 -20.84
CA SER A 43 5.52 -12.18 -21.35
C SER A 43 5.68 -11.11 -20.26
N ASP A 44 5.40 -11.41 -18.99
CA ASP A 44 5.70 -10.53 -17.87
C ASP A 44 7.22 -10.53 -17.60
N THR A 45 7.92 -9.70 -18.37
CA THR A 45 9.39 -9.63 -18.39
C THR A 45 9.87 -8.21 -18.15
N LEU A 46 11.20 -8.04 -17.99
CA LEU A 46 11.84 -6.75 -17.77
C LEU A 46 11.45 -5.70 -18.81
N GLU A 47 11.24 -6.12 -20.06
CA GLU A 47 10.88 -5.27 -21.19
C GLU A 47 9.49 -4.63 -21.05
N SER A 48 8.60 -5.20 -20.22
CA SER A 48 7.25 -4.68 -19.97
C SER A 48 7.21 -3.64 -18.85
N ILE A 49 8.32 -3.43 -18.13
CA ILE A 49 8.40 -2.46 -17.03
C ILE A 49 8.30 -1.04 -17.57
N GLN A 50 7.48 -0.23 -16.90
CA GLN A 50 7.35 1.20 -17.17
C GLN A 50 8.03 2.01 -16.05
N PRO A 51 9.25 2.57 -16.28
CA PRO A 51 10.01 3.25 -15.22
C PRO A 51 9.27 4.45 -14.60
N ALA A 52 8.43 5.14 -15.37
CA ALA A 52 7.62 6.25 -14.87
C ALA A 52 6.63 5.81 -13.79
N ASN A 53 6.00 4.64 -13.95
CA ASN A 53 5.06 4.11 -12.97
C ASN A 53 5.78 3.70 -11.68
N LEU A 54 6.98 3.12 -11.78
CA LEU A 54 7.82 2.83 -10.62
C LEU A 54 8.18 4.11 -9.86
N ALA A 55 8.61 5.15 -10.56
CA ALA A 55 8.94 6.43 -9.93
C ALA A 55 7.74 7.07 -9.21
N ILE A 56 6.54 6.98 -9.79
CA ILE A 56 5.31 7.49 -9.18
C ILE A 56 4.94 6.67 -7.93
N ALA A 57 4.93 5.34 -8.05
CA ALA A 57 4.61 4.45 -6.94
C ALA A 57 5.57 4.65 -5.75
N THR A 58 6.88 4.74 -6.02
CA THR A 58 7.90 4.99 -5.00
C THR A 58 7.66 6.33 -4.29
N LYS A 59 7.42 7.41 -5.04
CA LYS A 59 7.15 8.73 -4.44
C LYS A 59 5.89 8.70 -3.57
N PHE A 60 4.81 8.10 -4.07
CA PHE A 60 3.56 7.99 -3.32
C PHE A 60 3.72 7.20 -2.03
N LEU A 61 4.29 6.00 -2.11
CA LEU A 61 4.51 5.13 -0.94
C LEU A 61 5.44 5.78 0.07
N PHE A 62 6.55 6.37 -0.39
CA PHE A 62 7.47 7.07 0.48
C PHE A 62 6.79 8.22 1.21
N SER A 63 6.07 9.10 0.49
CA SER A 63 5.34 10.21 1.10
C SER A 63 4.26 9.74 2.08
N LEU A 64 3.51 8.67 1.76
CA LEU A 64 2.50 8.11 2.65
C LEU A 64 3.12 7.56 3.93
N ILE A 65 4.19 6.77 3.81
CA ILE A 65 4.88 6.17 4.96
C ILE A 65 5.47 7.25 5.85
N THR A 66 6.15 8.25 5.28
CA THR A 66 6.69 9.39 6.04
C THR A 66 5.58 10.15 6.76
N LEU A 67 4.48 10.46 6.06
CA LEU A 67 3.35 11.17 6.66
C LEU A 67 2.78 10.41 7.87
N LEU A 68 2.61 9.10 7.75
CA LEU A 68 2.06 8.25 8.81
C LEU A 68 3.05 8.04 9.96
N ALA A 69 4.33 7.85 9.65
CA ALA A 69 5.39 7.66 10.64
C ALA A 69 5.66 8.92 11.47
N ASP A 70 5.52 10.10 10.86
CA ASP A 70 5.73 11.39 11.51
C ASP A 70 4.49 11.88 12.28
N GLN A 71 3.35 11.18 12.21
CA GLN A 71 2.20 11.53 13.04
C GLN A 71 2.54 11.30 14.52
N PRO A 72 2.16 12.23 15.42
CA PRO A 72 2.25 11.97 16.84
C PRO A 72 1.40 10.74 17.20
N GLN A 73 2.03 9.73 17.78
CA GLN A 73 1.38 8.52 18.29
C GLN A 73 0.38 8.94 19.38
N THR A 74 -0.88 9.14 19.00
CA THR A 74 -1.87 9.80 19.87
C THR A 74 -2.70 8.81 20.70
N ALA A 75 -2.60 7.51 20.46
CA ALA A 75 -3.13 6.50 21.36
C ALA A 75 -2.52 5.13 21.06
N CYS A 76 -2.25 4.36 22.12
CA CYS A 76 -2.05 2.93 21.96
C CYS A 76 -3.33 2.29 21.44
N HIS A 77 -3.25 1.65 20.28
CA HIS A 77 -4.36 0.92 19.72
C HIS A 77 -4.47 -0.42 20.46
N PRO A 78 -5.52 -0.66 21.27
CA PRO A 78 -5.54 -1.71 22.30
C PRO A 78 -5.43 -3.15 21.77
N GLN A 79 -5.49 -3.36 20.45
CA GLN A 79 -5.33 -4.66 19.79
C GLN A 79 -4.06 -4.80 18.95
N LEU A 80 -3.29 -3.73 18.72
CA LEU A 80 -2.17 -3.73 17.76
C LEU A 80 -0.83 -3.26 18.34
N THR A 81 -0.84 -2.61 19.50
CA THR A 81 0.39 -2.20 20.20
C THR A 81 0.75 -3.22 21.28
N PRO A 82 1.94 -3.85 21.24
CA PRO A 82 2.49 -4.57 22.39
C PRO A 82 2.43 -3.67 23.63
N LYS A 83 1.95 -4.21 24.76
CA LYS A 83 1.75 -3.43 26.00
C LYS A 83 3.01 -2.68 26.45
N ASP A 84 4.19 -3.24 26.18
CA ASP A 84 5.48 -2.69 26.59
C ASP A 84 5.91 -1.45 25.80
N LEU A 85 5.19 -1.09 24.74
CA LEU A 85 5.43 0.11 23.92
C LEU A 85 4.44 1.24 24.22
N CYS A 86 3.60 1.07 25.24
CA CYS A 86 2.64 2.06 25.71
C CYS A 86 3.16 2.72 26.99
N PRO A 87 3.46 4.03 27.00
CA PRO A 87 3.61 4.75 28.26
C PRO A 87 2.26 4.74 29.01
N GLU A 88 2.30 4.58 30.35
CA GLU A 88 1.12 4.73 31.21
C GLU A 88 0.52 6.15 31.14
#